data_AF-A0A2H0DZR9-F1
#
_entry.id   AF-A0A2H0DZR9-F1
#
_cell.length_a   1.000
_cell.length_b   1.000
_cell.length_c   1.000
_cell.angle_alpha   90.00
_cell.angle_beta   90.00
_cell.angle_gamma   90.00
#
_symmetry.space_group_name_H-M   'P 1'
#
loop_
_entity.id
_entity.type
_entity.pdbx_description
1 polymer ?
#
loop_
_entity_poly.entity_id
_entity_poly.type
_entity_poly.pdbx_seq_one_letter_code
_entity_poly.pdbx_strand_id
1 'polypeptide(L)'
;MADFYQRAEILLGRRIIAGKNLLFLDEIQALPELLSLLRFFAEERPDQKVIAAGSLLEAKITGDWSVPVGRVEYAYLYPLTFFEYLEAVGQGKLRSYLAGVGLGEAVSGNSSIRDHFRRYLIVGGMPEAVAGFAKNNSLIPVQAVHNRLLTAFGEDIGKYAREAERKYLELVMETAPKLAGGLYKYENFGGSAYRGREIAGAINLLENVRLLREVPAVNSVILPLNYKYKRPKKMIWLDTGMVNFSNKMQADFLQGECRGRVMEQFTGQTLIAGGGRRPFE
;
A
#
# COMPACT_ATOMS: atom_id res chain seq x y z
N MET A 1 -22.45 21.98 10.71
CA MET A 1 -21.22 22.72 11.07
C MET A 1 -21.23 23.29 12.48
N ALA A 2 -22.20 24.12 12.88
CA ALA A 2 -22.22 24.68 14.24
C ALA A 2 -22.26 23.62 15.35
N ASP A 3 -23.12 22.61 15.21
CA ASP A 3 -23.21 21.46 16.14
C ASP A 3 -21.88 20.68 16.24
N PHE A 4 -21.18 20.48 15.10
CA PHE A 4 -19.87 19.83 15.09
C PHE A 4 -18.85 20.59 15.96
N TYR A 5 -18.71 21.91 15.75
CA TYR A 5 -17.76 22.71 16.53
C TYR A 5 -18.11 22.69 18.02
N GLN A 6 -19.40 22.86 18.36
CA GLN A 6 -19.83 22.83 19.75
C GLN A 6 -19.46 21.51 20.43
N ARG A 7 -19.76 20.37 19.82
CA ARG A 7 -19.40 19.05 20.36
C ARG A 7 -17.90 18.85 20.45
N ALA A 8 -17.15 19.24 19.43
CA ALA A 8 -15.70 19.10 19.40
C ALA A 8 -15.02 19.98 20.47
N GLU A 9 -15.49 21.22 20.65
CA GLU A 9 -14.96 22.13 21.69
C GLU A 9 -15.27 21.65 23.10
N ILE A 10 -16.47 21.08 23.32
CA ILE A 10 -16.84 20.44 24.61
C ILE A 10 -15.90 19.27 24.90
N LEU A 11 -15.67 18.38 23.91
CA LEU A 11 -14.84 17.20 24.07
C LEU A 11 -13.35 17.55 24.28
N LEU A 12 -12.86 18.58 23.57
CA LEU A 12 -11.47 19.02 23.67
C LEU A 12 -11.21 19.98 24.85
N GLY A 13 -12.26 20.49 25.50
CA GLY A 13 -12.18 21.48 26.58
C GLY A 13 -11.56 22.83 26.14
N ARG A 14 -11.56 23.13 24.84
CA ARG A 14 -10.95 24.35 24.28
C ARG A 14 -11.68 24.78 23.02
N ARG A 15 -11.66 26.08 22.75
CA ARG A 15 -12.20 26.65 21.51
C ARG A 15 -11.34 26.27 20.30
N ILE A 16 -12.00 26.04 19.18
CA ILE A 16 -11.37 25.81 17.87
C ILE A 16 -11.36 27.14 17.12
N ILE A 17 -10.16 27.66 16.89
CA ILE A 17 -9.92 28.92 16.19
C ILE A 17 -9.43 28.60 14.78
N ALA A 18 -10.29 28.86 13.79
CA ALA A 18 -9.94 28.69 12.39
C ALA A 18 -8.72 29.57 12.01
N GLY A 19 -7.89 29.06 11.09
CA GLY A 19 -6.60 29.66 10.73
C GLY A 19 -5.46 29.45 11.74
N LYS A 20 -5.76 29.10 13.00
CA LYS A 20 -4.74 28.78 14.02
C LYS A 20 -4.68 27.30 14.38
N ASN A 21 -5.83 26.63 14.36
CA ASN A 21 -5.91 25.22 14.70
C ASN A 21 -6.06 24.38 13.43
N LEU A 22 -5.38 23.24 13.42
CA LEU A 22 -5.60 22.15 12.48
C LEU A 22 -6.54 21.15 13.13
N LEU A 23 -7.61 20.77 12.42
CA LEU A 23 -8.46 19.65 12.81
C LEU A 23 -7.93 18.37 12.16
N PHE A 24 -7.57 17.41 13.00
CA PHE A 24 -7.20 16.07 12.56
C PHE A 24 -8.33 15.10 12.96
N LEU A 25 -8.98 14.52 11.96
CA LEU A 25 -10.10 13.59 12.11
C LEU A 25 -9.58 12.19 11.81
N ASP A 26 -9.33 11.40 12.86
CA ASP A 26 -8.86 10.03 12.71
C ASP A 26 -10.04 9.07 12.52
N GLU A 27 -9.81 8.01 11.75
CA GLU A 27 -10.81 7.02 11.36
C GLU A 27 -12.14 7.63 10.91
N ILE A 28 -12.09 8.60 9.98
CA ILE A 28 -13.26 9.37 9.53
C ILE A 28 -14.38 8.45 8.99
N GLN A 29 -14.04 7.24 8.57
CA GLN A 29 -14.97 6.23 8.12
C GLN A 29 -15.89 5.70 9.23
N ALA A 30 -15.49 5.81 10.50
CA ALA A 30 -16.32 5.40 11.63
C ALA A 30 -17.60 6.24 11.75
N LEU A 31 -17.63 7.44 11.14
CA LEU A 31 -18.79 8.33 11.17
C LEU A 31 -19.05 8.92 9.76
N PRO A 32 -19.82 8.23 8.91
CA PRO A 32 -20.10 8.66 7.53
C PRO A 32 -20.65 10.08 7.40
N GLU A 33 -21.38 10.54 8.41
CA GLU A 33 -21.91 11.91 8.51
C GLU A 33 -20.80 12.97 8.44
N LEU A 34 -19.62 12.71 9.03
CA LEU A 34 -18.47 13.64 9.01
C LEU A 34 -17.86 13.80 7.61
N LEU A 35 -17.96 12.78 6.75
CA LEU A 35 -17.45 12.88 5.39
C LEU A 35 -18.23 13.90 4.56
N SER A 36 -19.56 13.95 4.76
CA SER A 36 -20.39 14.96 4.12
C SER A 36 -20.00 16.39 4.57
N LEU A 37 -19.52 16.53 5.82
CA LEU A 37 -19.05 17.80 6.37
C LEU A 37 -17.77 18.30 5.71
N LEU A 38 -16.93 17.43 5.14
CA LEU A 38 -15.71 17.84 4.41
C LEU A 38 -16.03 18.84 3.29
N ARG A 39 -17.18 18.70 2.62
CA ARG A 39 -17.66 19.65 1.63
C ARG A 39 -17.82 21.04 2.23
N PHE A 40 -18.50 21.11 3.37
CA PHE A 40 -18.82 22.36 4.04
C PHE A 40 -17.57 23.01 4.65
N PHE A 41 -16.59 22.24 5.11
CA PHE A 41 -15.28 22.78 5.48
C PHE A 41 -14.61 23.47 4.29
N ALA A 42 -14.62 22.85 3.10
CA ALA A 42 -14.02 23.44 1.91
C ALA A 42 -14.78 24.69 1.39
N GLU A 43 -16.12 24.67 1.43
CA GLU A 43 -16.95 25.74 0.86
C GLU A 43 -17.21 26.91 1.83
N GLU A 44 -17.57 26.61 3.08
CA GLU A 44 -18.05 27.61 4.04
C GLU A 44 -16.96 28.05 5.02
N ARG A 45 -15.93 27.23 5.25
CA ARG A 45 -14.86 27.48 6.24
C ARG A 45 -13.46 27.16 5.71
N PRO A 46 -13.03 27.75 4.57
CA PRO A 46 -11.72 27.48 3.96
C PRO A 46 -10.52 27.92 4.82
N ASP A 47 -10.78 28.78 5.82
CA ASP A 47 -9.85 29.20 6.85
C ASP A 47 -9.55 28.08 7.87
N GLN A 48 -10.47 27.13 8.06
CA GLN A 48 -10.25 25.95 8.90
C GLN A 48 -9.45 24.90 8.13
N LYS A 49 -8.24 24.57 8.60
CA LYS A 49 -7.45 23.46 8.06
C LYS A 49 -7.96 22.15 8.64
N VAL A 50 -8.21 21.17 7.76
CA VAL A 50 -8.74 19.85 8.13
C VAL A 50 -7.89 18.78 7.44
N ILE A 51 -7.44 17.80 8.20
CA ILE A 51 -6.88 16.55 7.71
C ILE A 51 -7.78 15.44 8.23
N ALA A 52 -8.19 14.55 7.34
CA ALA A 52 -8.91 13.34 7.71
C ALA A 52 -8.04 12.11 7.37
N ALA A 53 -7.96 11.17 8.30
CA ALA A 53 -7.30 9.89 8.12
C ALA A 53 -8.32 8.76 8.25
N GLY A 54 -8.04 7.64 7.61
CA GLY A 54 -8.90 6.47 7.64
C GLY A 54 -8.36 5.31 6.84
N SER A 55 -8.75 4.10 7.21
CA SER A 55 -8.39 2.89 6.47
C SER A 55 -9.03 2.91 5.07
N LEU A 56 -8.17 2.82 4.05
CA LEU A 56 -8.60 2.82 2.66
C LEU A 56 -9.51 1.63 2.32
N LEU A 57 -9.31 0.52 3.01
CA LEU A 57 -10.09 -0.71 2.88
C LEU A 57 -11.57 -0.44 3.21
N GLU A 58 -11.81 0.19 4.35
CA GLU A 58 -13.16 0.45 4.84
C GLU A 58 -13.88 1.54 4.01
N ALA A 59 -13.15 2.59 3.63
CA ALA A 59 -13.70 3.73 2.89
C ALA A 59 -14.09 3.39 1.43
N LYS A 60 -13.53 2.32 0.85
CA LYS A 60 -13.77 1.95 -0.57
C LYS A 60 -14.78 0.84 -0.77
N ILE A 61 -14.99 -0.05 0.22
CA ILE A 61 -15.88 -1.21 0.03
C ILE A 61 -17.33 -0.90 0.43
N THR A 62 -17.54 0.02 1.37
CA THR A 62 -18.87 0.35 1.91
C THR A 62 -19.78 1.19 0.99
N GLY A 63 -19.31 1.58 -0.21
CA GLY A 63 -20.13 1.91 -1.39
C GLY A 63 -20.97 3.21 -1.38
N ASP A 64 -21.57 3.58 -0.25
CA ASP A 64 -22.48 4.72 -0.08
C ASP A 64 -21.80 6.08 0.20
N TRP A 65 -20.55 6.25 -0.23
CA TRP A 65 -19.66 7.32 0.23
C TRP A 65 -19.53 8.35 -0.88
N SER A 66 -20.38 9.38 -0.83
CA SER A 66 -20.27 10.56 -1.69
C SER A 66 -19.14 11.46 -1.15
N VAL A 67 -17.89 11.14 -1.50
CA VAL A 67 -16.78 12.06 -1.17
C VAL A 67 -16.91 13.29 -2.07
N PRO A 68 -16.88 14.52 -1.52
CA PRO A 68 -17.08 15.74 -2.29
C PRO A 68 -15.99 15.93 -3.36
N VAL A 69 -16.34 15.65 -4.62
CA VAL A 69 -15.42 15.76 -5.75
C VAL A 69 -14.92 17.21 -5.89
N GLY A 70 -13.60 17.36 -6.06
CA GLY A 70 -12.94 18.66 -6.22
C GLY A 70 -12.75 19.47 -4.93
N ARG A 71 -13.10 18.94 -3.77
CA ARG A 71 -12.98 19.62 -2.45
C ARG A 71 -12.12 18.88 -1.45
N VAL A 72 -11.71 17.67 -1.78
CA VAL A 72 -10.84 16.82 -0.97
C VAL A 72 -9.64 16.44 -1.82
N GLU A 73 -8.45 16.67 -1.28
CA GLU A 73 -7.21 16.14 -1.80
C GLU A 73 -6.87 14.83 -1.08
N TYR A 74 -6.42 13.83 -1.84
CA TYR A 74 -6.07 12.53 -1.30
C TYR A 74 -4.55 12.39 -1.21
N ALA A 75 -4.07 12.04 -0.03
CA ALA A 75 -2.71 11.58 0.19
C ALA A 75 -2.75 10.09 0.58
N TYR A 76 -2.11 9.24 -0.22
CA TYR A 76 -2.02 7.81 0.06
C TYR A 76 -0.67 7.52 0.71
N LEU A 77 -0.69 6.76 1.80
CA LEU A 77 0.51 6.25 2.44
C LEU A 77 0.79 4.83 1.93
N TYR A 78 2.05 4.57 1.62
CA TYR A 78 2.55 3.27 1.15
C TYR A 78 3.54 2.70 2.16
N PRO A 79 3.86 1.39 2.09
CA PRO A 79 4.97 0.83 2.86
C PRO A 79 6.27 1.59 2.55
N LEU A 80 7.11 1.72 3.58
CA LEU A 80 8.41 2.39 3.50
C LEU A 80 9.20 1.84 2.33
N THR A 81 9.76 2.74 1.53
CA THR A 81 10.76 2.41 0.52
C THR A 81 12.05 1.90 1.17
N PHE A 82 12.93 1.30 0.38
CA PHE A 82 14.25 0.87 0.88
C PHE A 82 15.05 2.03 1.53
N PHE A 83 14.96 3.25 0.99
CA PHE A 83 15.64 4.41 1.54
C PHE A 83 15.04 4.86 2.89
N GLU A 84 13.72 4.80 3.04
CA GLU A 84 13.06 5.08 4.33
C GLU A 84 13.35 3.98 5.36
N TYR A 85 13.43 2.72 4.93
CA TYR A 85 13.90 1.62 5.76
C TYR A 85 15.32 1.87 6.29
N LEU A 86 16.25 2.26 5.41
CA LEU A 86 17.63 2.56 5.82
C LEU A 86 17.66 3.67 6.88
N GLU A 87 16.85 4.71 6.74
CA GLU A 87 16.71 5.75 7.77
C GLU A 87 16.21 5.15 9.09
N ALA A 88 15.12 4.37 9.03
CA ALA A 88 14.48 3.78 10.21
C ALA A 88 15.39 2.80 10.97
N VAL A 89 16.31 2.10 10.29
CA VAL A 89 17.28 1.18 10.92
C VAL A 89 18.60 1.85 11.29
N GLY A 90 18.67 3.18 11.29
CA GLY A 90 19.85 3.94 11.71
C GLY A 90 21.00 3.95 10.69
N GLN A 91 20.72 3.65 9.41
CA GLN A 91 21.68 3.62 8.32
C GLN A 91 21.63 4.90 7.45
N GLY A 92 21.41 6.07 8.07
CA GLY A 92 21.31 7.35 7.38
C GLY A 92 22.55 7.69 6.52
N LYS A 93 23.77 7.34 6.97
CA LYS A 93 24.99 7.52 6.16
C LYS A 93 24.96 6.69 4.87
N LEU A 94 24.49 5.45 4.95
CA LEU A 94 24.36 4.58 3.79
C LEU A 94 23.28 5.09 2.83
N ARG A 95 22.16 5.56 3.37
CA ARG A 95 21.10 6.22 2.61
C ARG A 95 21.65 7.42 1.84
N SER A 96 22.37 8.32 2.49
CA SER A 96 22.96 9.51 1.86
C SER A 96 23.97 9.14 0.77
N TYR A 97 24.81 8.14 1.01
CA TYR A 97 25.74 7.63 0.01
C TYR A 97 24.98 7.12 -1.24
N LEU A 98 23.99 6.25 -1.05
CA LEU A 98 23.21 5.69 -2.16
C LEU A 98 22.37 6.74 -2.90
N ALA A 99 21.92 7.79 -2.22
CA ALA A 99 21.18 8.88 -2.85
C ALA A 99 22.05 9.73 -3.81
N GLY A 100 23.38 9.71 -3.63
CA GLY A 100 24.33 10.38 -4.50
C GLY A 100 24.83 9.52 -5.68
N VAL A 101 24.45 8.24 -5.74
CA VAL A 101 24.87 7.33 -6.82
C VAL A 101 24.02 7.56 -8.06
N GLY A 102 24.67 7.89 -9.17
CA GLY A 102 24.03 8.04 -10.47
C GLY A 102 23.58 6.70 -11.10
N LEU A 103 22.62 6.77 -12.01
CA LEU A 103 22.23 5.60 -12.81
C LEU A 103 23.43 5.10 -13.64
N GLY A 104 23.78 3.82 -13.47
CA GLY A 104 24.91 3.19 -14.17
C GLY A 104 26.25 3.33 -13.45
N GLU A 105 26.33 4.05 -12.34
CA GLU A 105 27.55 4.15 -11.54
C GLU A 105 27.77 2.87 -10.71
N ALA A 106 29.03 2.45 -10.62
CA ALA A 106 29.42 1.32 -9.81
C ALA A 106 29.42 1.72 -8.32
N VAL A 107 28.69 0.95 -7.51
CA VAL A 107 28.66 1.18 -6.06
C VAL A 107 29.81 0.45 -5.39
N SER A 108 30.71 1.18 -4.73
CA SER A 108 31.79 0.62 -3.92
C SER A 108 31.25 0.14 -2.56
N GLY A 109 31.82 -0.91 -1.97
CA GLY A 109 31.36 -1.42 -0.65
C GLY A 109 30.13 -2.34 -0.72
N ASN A 110 30.07 -3.18 -1.76
CA ASN A 110 28.92 -4.00 -2.14
C ASN A 110 28.34 -4.94 -1.06
N SER A 111 29.09 -5.38 -0.05
CA SER A 111 28.59 -6.35 0.93
C SER A 111 27.53 -5.77 1.86
N SER A 112 27.80 -4.63 2.52
CA SER A 112 26.87 -4.01 3.47
C SER A 112 25.55 -3.59 2.81
N ILE A 113 25.61 -3.01 1.60
CA ILE A 113 24.42 -2.65 0.82
C ILE A 113 23.57 -3.88 0.51
N ARG A 114 24.21 -4.95 0.03
CA ARG A 114 23.53 -6.21 -0.28
C ARG A 114 22.88 -6.80 0.97
N ASP A 115 23.54 -6.72 2.12
CA ASP A 115 23.01 -7.26 3.37
C ASP A 115 21.78 -6.47 3.86
N HIS A 116 21.83 -5.14 3.81
CA HIS A 116 20.67 -4.31 4.12
C HIS A 116 19.54 -4.50 3.12
N PHE A 117 19.85 -4.61 1.83
CA PHE A 117 18.86 -4.87 0.80
C PHE A 117 18.18 -6.22 0.99
N ARG A 118 18.95 -7.29 1.27
CA ARG A 118 18.41 -8.61 1.60
C ARG A 118 17.52 -8.58 2.82
N ARG A 119 17.94 -7.89 3.89
CA ARG A 119 17.11 -7.71 5.09
C ARG A 119 15.80 -6.99 4.76
N TYR A 120 15.86 -5.93 3.96
CA TYR A 120 14.67 -5.21 3.52
C TYR A 120 13.72 -6.10 2.70
N LEU A 121 14.22 -6.97 1.82
CA LEU A 121 13.36 -7.93 1.09
C LEU A 121 12.63 -8.91 2.02
N ILE A 122 13.19 -9.22 3.18
CA ILE A 122 12.53 -10.05 4.20
C ILE A 122 11.58 -9.24 5.06
N VAL A 123 12.03 -8.06 5.52
CA VAL A 123 11.27 -7.22 6.47
C VAL A 123 10.10 -6.53 5.78
N GLY A 124 10.30 -6.11 4.53
CA GLY A 124 9.42 -5.23 3.79
C GLY A 124 9.50 -3.78 4.26
N GLY A 125 8.50 -3.02 3.84
CA GLY A 125 8.28 -1.61 4.18
C GLY A 125 7.14 -1.39 5.17
N MET A 126 6.44 -2.43 5.64
CA MET A 126 5.35 -2.22 6.61
C MET A 126 5.89 -1.55 7.89
N PRO A 127 5.38 -0.38 8.31
CA PRO A 127 5.98 0.41 9.39
C PRO A 127 6.20 -0.37 10.69
N GLU A 128 5.23 -1.19 11.09
CA GLU A 128 5.32 -2.01 12.30
C GLU A 128 6.39 -3.11 12.19
N ALA A 129 6.51 -3.74 11.02
CA ALA A 129 7.55 -4.74 10.77
C ALA A 129 8.94 -4.10 10.80
N VAL A 130 9.09 -2.93 10.18
CA VAL A 130 10.35 -2.15 10.18
C VAL A 130 10.70 -1.71 11.60
N ALA A 131 9.75 -1.18 12.37
CA ALA A 131 9.98 -0.75 13.75
C ALA A 131 10.36 -1.92 14.67
N GLY A 132 9.66 -3.06 14.54
CA GLY A 132 9.97 -4.28 15.29
C GLY A 132 11.36 -4.83 14.96
N PHE A 133 11.76 -4.76 13.69
CA PHE A 133 13.11 -5.12 13.25
C PHE A 133 14.16 -4.14 13.77
N ALA A 134 13.95 -2.83 13.63
CA ALA A 134 14.89 -1.79 14.05
C ALA A 134 15.17 -1.85 15.56
N LYS A 135 14.16 -2.17 16.38
CA LYS A 135 14.30 -2.28 17.84
C LYS A 135 15.06 -3.53 18.29
N ASN A 136 14.79 -4.68 17.68
CA ASN A 136 15.26 -5.99 18.18
C ASN A 136 16.39 -6.59 17.35
N ASN A 137 16.69 -6.02 16.18
CA ASN A 137 17.58 -6.59 15.17
C ASN A 137 17.29 -8.07 14.88
N SER A 138 16.01 -8.44 14.90
CA SER A 138 15.53 -9.82 14.83
C SER A 138 14.38 -9.95 13.84
N LEU A 139 14.37 -11.04 13.08
CA LEU A 139 13.33 -11.35 12.09
C LEU A 139 12.12 -12.07 12.71
N ILE A 140 12.24 -12.60 13.93
CA ILE A 140 11.15 -13.27 14.64
C ILE A 140 9.92 -12.35 14.82
N PRO A 141 10.05 -11.12 15.37
CA PRO A 141 8.90 -10.22 15.50
C PRO A 141 8.30 -9.84 14.13
N VAL A 142 9.11 -9.80 13.07
CA VAL A 142 8.65 -9.45 11.72
C VAL A 142 7.69 -10.50 11.17
N GLN A 143 8.01 -11.78 11.33
CA GLN A 143 7.13 -12.87 10.89
C GLN A 143 5.77 -12.85 11.59
N ALA A 144 5.76 -12.57 12.91
CA ALA A 144 4.53 -12.44 13.68
C ALA A 144 3.67 -11.26 13.17
N VAL A 145 4.31 -10.13 12.86
CA VAL A 145 3.64 -8.96 12.27
C VAL A 145 3.06 -9.28 10.89
N HIS A 146 3.82 -9.90 9.99
CA HIS A 146 3.31 -10.26 8.66
C HIS A 146 2.12 -11.20 8.73
N ASN A 147 2.18 -12.23 9.58
CA ASN A 147 1.06 -13.14 9.79
C ASN A 147 -0.18 -12.40 10.26
N ARG A 148 -0.04 -11.58 11.32
CA ARG A 148 -1.15 -10.80 11.88
C ARG A 148 -1.75 -9.84 10.85
N LEU A 149 -0.93 -9.15 10.07
CA LEU A 149 -1.41 -8.22 9.03
C LEU A 149 -2.15 -8.95 7.91
N LEU A 150 -1.62 -10.08 7.42
CA LEU A 150 -2.31 -10.89 6.41
C LEU A 150 -3.66 -11.42 6.91
N THR A 151 -3.72 -11.89 8.16
CA THR A 151 -4.96 -12.32 8.81
C THR A 151 -5.94 -11.15 8.92
N ALA A 152 -5.51 -10.01 9.45
CA ALA A 152 -6.35 -8.83 9.63
C ALA A 152 -6.92 -8.34 8.29
N PHE A 153 -6.09 -8.26 7.24
CA PHE A 153 -6.58 -7.90 5.91
C PHE A 153 -7.63 -8.89 5.40
N GLY A 154 -7.39 -10.20 5.56
CA GLY A 154 -8.36 -11.23 5.17
C GLY A 154 -9.69 -11.11 5.92
N GLU A 155 -9.65 -10.88 7.23
CA GLU A 155 -10.83 -10.68 8.07
C GLU A 155 -11.61 -9.43 7.66
N ASP A 156 -10.92 -8.30 7.48
CA ASP A 156 -11.55 -7.03 7.13
C ASP A 156 -12.17 -7.08 5.74
N ILE A 157 -11.49 -7.64 4.75
CA ILE A 157 -12.08 -7.84 3.42
C ILE A 157 -13.34 -8.72 3.51
N GLY A 158 -13.31 -9.76 4.35
CA GLY A 158 -14.44 -10.65 4.58
C GLY A 158 -15.68 -9.94 5.17
N LYS A 159 -15.50 -8.87 5.95
CA LYS A 159 -16.61 -8.10 6.53
C LYS A 159 -17.40 -7.31 5.49
N TYR A 160 -16.72 -6.84 4.44
CA TYR A 160 -17.32 -5.95 3.44
C TYR A 160 -17.65 -6.65 2.11
N ALA A 161 -17.15 -7.86 1.90
CA ALA A 161 -17.51 -8.69 0.76
C ALA A 161 -18.97 -9.14 0.84
N ARG A 162 -19.67 -9.19 -0.30
CA ARG A 162 -20.92 -9.96 -0.38
C ARG A 162 -20.60 -11.43 -0.09
N GLU A 163 -21.49 -12.12 0.61
CA GLU A 163 -21.28 -13.52 1.00
C GLU A 163 -20.89 -14.43 -0.18
N ALA A 164 -21.51 -14.20 -1.35
CA ALA A 164 -21.22 -14.95 -2.57
C ALA A 164 -19.81 -14.69 -3.17
N GLU A 165 -19.21 -13.54 -2.85
CA GLU A 165 -17.92 -13.07 -3.40
C GLU A 165 -16.74 -13.35 -2.45
N ARG A 166 -17.02 -13.59 -1.16
CA ARG A 166 -16.03 -13.81 -0.11
C ARG A 166 -14.99 -14.88 -0.47
N LYS A 167 -15.44 -16.03 -0.98
CA LYS A 167 -14.54 -17.14 -1.39
C LYS A 167 -13.54 -16.74 -2.49
N TYR A 168 -13.90 -15.81 -3.38
CA TYR A 168 -12.99 -15.33 -4.42
C TYR A 168 -11.93 -14.40 -3.83
N LEU A 169 -12.34 -13.54 -2.89
CA LEU A 169 -11.43 -12.64 -2.18
C LEU A 169 -10.45 -13.40 -1.31
N GLU A 170 -10.91 -14.40 -0.57
CA GLU A 170 -10.06 -15.30 0.23
C GLU A 170 -9.02 -16.00 -0.65
N LEU A 171 -9.45 -16.57 -1.79
CA LEU A 171 -8.52 -17.19 -2.73
C LEU A 171 -7.48 -16.20 -3.25
N VAL A 172 -7.91 -14.99 -3.63
CA VAL A 172 -6.99 -13.98 -4.16
C VAL A 172 -6.03 -13.52 -3.07
N MET A 173 -6.48 -13.27 -1.85
CA MET A 173 -5.62 -12.91 -0.72
C MET A 173 -4.57 -13.99 -0.42
N GLU A 174 -4.92 -15.26 -0.55
CA GLU A 174 -3.98 -16.36 -0.33
C GLU A 174 -2.98 -16.53 -1.49
N THR A 175 -3.44 -16.32 -2.72
CA THR A 175 -2.68 -16.68 -3.94
C THR A 175 -1.87 -15.50 -4.50
N ALA A 176 -2.40 -14.28 -4.43
CA ALA A 176 -1.78 -13.11 -5.03
C ALA A 176 -0.38 -12.79 -4.51
N PRO A 177 -0.08 -12.86 -3.19
CA PRO A 177 1.29 -12.72 -2.69
C PRO A 177 2.25 -13.78 -3.27
N LYS A 178 1.75 -14.99 -3.57
CA LYS A 178 2.54 -16.09 -4.14
C LYS A 178 2.86 -15.86 -5.63
N LEU A 179 2.02 -15.10 -6.34
CA LEU A 179 2.18 -14.77 -7.75
C LEU A 179 2.85 -13.40 -8.00
N ALA A 180 3.10 -12.64 -6.94
CA ALA A 180 3.68 -11.30 -7.00
C ALA A 180 5.00 -11.25 -7.80
N GLY A 181 5.15 -10.21 -8.62
CA GLY A 181 6.25 -10.06 -9.58
C GLY A 181 6.18 -10.96 -10.82
N GLY A 182 5.26 -11.92 -10.85
CA GLY A 182 5.01 -12.82 -11.97
C GLY A 182 3.90 -12.36 -12.90
N LEU A 183 3.81 -13.01 -14.07
CA LEU A 183 2.66 -12.90 -14.96
C LEU A 183 1.53 -13.82 -14.47
N TYR A 184 0.30 -13.36 -14.61
CA TYR A 184 -0.88 -14.14 -14.27
C TYR A 184 -2.03 -13.91 -15.25
N LYS A 185 -3.01 -14.82 -15.22
CA LYS A 185 -4.29 -14.73 -15.93
C LYS A 185 -5.42 -14.88 -14.91
N TYR A 186 -6.59 -14.34 -15.22
CA TYR A 186 -7.78 -14.56 -14.39
C TYR A 186 -8.32 -15.99 -14.48
N GLU A 187 -8.14 -16.64 -15.63
CA GLU A 187 -8.51 -18.04 -15.83
C GLU A 187 -7.56 -18.96 -15.07
N ASN A 188 -8.12 -19.99 -14.41
CA ASN A 188 -7.36 -20.95 -13.61
C ASN A 188 -6.45 -20.27 -12.56
N PHE A 189 -6.90 -19.13 -12.02
CA PHE A 189 -6.12 -18.37 -11.05
C PHE A 189 -5.87 -19.22 -9.80
N GLY A 190 -4.60 -19.41 -9.45
CA GLY A 190 -4.20 -20.30 -8.35
C GLY A 190 -4.56 -21.77 -8.54
N GLY A 191 -4.83 -22.23 -9.77
CA GLY A 191 -5.31 -23.60 -10.03
C GLY A 191 -6.80 -23.79 -9.74
N SER A 192 -7.55 -22.71 -9.49
CA SER A 192 -8.97 -22.79 -9.16
C SER A 192 -9.87 -23.01 -10.38
N ALA A 193 -11.01 -23.67 -10.16
CA ALA A 193 -12.05 -23.84 -11.18
C ALA A 193 -12.98 -22.61 -11.32
N TYR A 194 -12.70 -21.51 -10.62
CA TYR A 194 -13.51 -20.30 -10.70
C TYR A 194 -13.34 -19.61 -12.04
N ARG A 195 -14.41 -18.97 -12.54
CA ARG A 195 -14.33 -18.26 -13.82
C ARG A 195 -13.58 -16.95 -13.62
N GLY A 196 -12.95 -16.48 -14.70
CA GLY A 196 -12.08 -15.31 -14.64
C GLY A 196 -12.82 -14.01 -14.30
N ARG A 197 -14.13 -13.93 -14.53
CA ARG A 197 -14.92 -12.72 -14.23
C ARG A 197 -15.00 -12.46 -12.72
N GLU A 198 -15.25 -13.51 -11.95
CA GLU A 198 -15.37 -13.46 -10.50
C GLU A 198 -14.02 -13.14 -9.85
N ILE A 199 -12.95 -13.77 -10.34
CA ILE A 199 -11.57 -13.46 -9.91
C ILE A 199 -11.20 -12.02 -10.26
N ALA A 200 -11.54 -11.54 -11.46
CA ALA A 200 -11.29 -10.15 -11.84
C ALA A 200 -12.01 -9.15 -10.92
N GLY A 201 -13.24 -9.46 -10.50
CA GLY A 201 -13.96 -8.66 -9.51
C GLY A 201 -13.24 -8.59 -8.16
N ALA A 202 -12.79 -9.74 -7.64
CA ALA A 202 -12.04 -9.81 -6.39
C ALA A 202 -10.70 -9.05 -6.48
N ILE A 203 -9.93 -9.24 -7.55
CA ILE A 203 -8.67 -8.52 -7.78
C ILE A 203 -8.90 -7.01 -7.89
N ASN A 204 -9.95 -6.58 -8.60
CA ASN A 204 -10.29 -5.15 -8.71
C ASN A 204 -10.61 -4.53 -7.35
N LEU A 205 -11.33 -5.26 -6.48
CA LEU A 205 -11.60 -4.81 -5.12
C LEU A 205 -10.30 -4.61 -4.34
N LEU A 206 -9.40 -5.60 -4.36
CA LEU A 206 -8.09 -5.51 -3.69
C LEU A 206 -7.19 -4.40 -4.25
N GLU A 207 -7.28 -4.11 -5.55
CA GLU A 207 -6.57 -3.01 -6.18
C GLU A 207 -7.12 -1.63 -5.79
N ASN A 208 -8.45 -1.52 -5.62
CA ASN A 208 -9.11 -0.28 -5.18
C ASN A 208 -8.72 0.08 -3.74
N VAL A 209 -8.50 -0.94 -2.90
CA VAL A 209 -8.03 -0.81 -1.51
C VAL A 209 -6.50 -0.86 -1.40
N ARG A 210 -5.81 -0.89 -2.53
CA ARG A 210 -4.34 -0.79 -2.67
C ARG A 210 -3.53 -1.90 -2.02
N LEU A 211 -4.15 -3.06 -1.75
CA LEU A 211 -3.43 -4.25 -1.29
C LEU A 211 -2.61 -4.91 -2.43
N LEU A 212 -3.00 -4.65 -3.67
CA LEU A 212 -2.24 -5.04 -4.87
C LEU A 212 -2.37 -3.98 -5.97
N ARG A 213 -1.56 -4.14 -7.01
CA ARG A 213 -1.63 -3.39 -8.25
C ARG A 213 -1.51 -4.32 -9.44
N GLU A 214 -2.40 -4.16 -10.41
CA GLU A 214 -2.28 -4.79 -11.71
C GLU A 214 -1.46 -3.92 -12.67
N VAL A 215 -0.51 -4.54 -13.37
CA VAL A 215 0.27 -3.89 -14.42
C VAL A 215 -0.09 -4.52 -15.77
N PRO A 216 -0.92 -3.84 -16.59
CA PRO A 216 -1.31 -4.34 -17.90
C PRO A 216 -0.14 -4.30 -18.89
N ALA A 217 -0.12 -5.27 -19.81
CA ALA A 217 0.87 -5.29 -20.88
C ALA A 217 0.67 -4.10 -21.85
N VAL A 218 1.78 -3.58 -22.38
CA VAL A 218 1.80 -2.54 -23.43
C VAL A 218 2.58 -3.04 -24.65
N ASN A 219 2.28 -2.48 -25.83
CA ASN A 219 3.01 -2.77 -27.07
C ASN A 219 4.17 -1.81 -27.34
N SER A 220 4.15 -0.63 -26.72
CA SER A 220 5.11 0.44 -26.95
C SER A 220 5.30 1.22 -25.66
N VAL A 221 6.49 1.81 -25.53
CA VAL A 221 6.85 2.77 -24.48
C VAL A 221 6.60 4.22 -24.91
N ILE A 222 6.11 4.45 -26.14
CA ILE A 222 5.77 5.77 -26.68
C ILE A 222 4.34 6.14 -26.26
N LEU A 223 4.17 7.38 -25.81
CA LEU A 223 2.86 7.92 -25.42
C LEU A 223 2.00 8.25 -26.65
N PRO A 224 0.66 8.06 -26.58
CA PRO A 224 -0.08 7.45 -25.48
C PRO A 224 0.14 5.93 -25.41
N LEU A 225 0.22 5.40 -24.17
CA LEU A 225 0.40 3.97 -23.97
C LEU A 225 -0.84 3.18 -24.44
N ASN A 226 -0.60 2.19 -25.29
CA ASN A 226 -1.64 1.30 -25.80
C ASN A 226 -1.68 -0.01 -24.99
N TYR A 227 -2.57 -0.06 -24.00
CA TYR A 227 -2.73 -1.22 -23.11
C TYR A 227 -3.39 -2.41 -23.80
N LYS A 228 -2.92 -3.61 -23.47
CA LYS A 228 -3.43 -4.90 -23.95
C LYS A 228 -4.05 -5.69 -22.81
N TYR A 229 -5.30 -5.36 -22.47
CA TYR A 229 -6.02 -5.97 -21.35
C TYR A 229 -6.27 -7.48 -21.48
N LYS A 230 -6.23 -8.05 -22.70
CA LYS A 230 -6.38 -9.49 -22.95
C LYS A 230 -5.10 -10.30 -22.70
N ARG A 231 -3.94 -9.65 -22.63
CA ARG A 231 -2.67 -10.34 -22.36
C ARG A 231 -2.51 -10.60 -20.86
N PRO A 232 -1.71 -11.61 -20.46
CA PRO A 232 -1.33 -11.80 -19.07
C PRO A 232 -0.77 -10.51 -18.48
N LYS A 233 -1.16 -10.23 -17.25
CA LYS A 233 -0.78 -9.02 -16.53
C LYS A 233 0.28 -9.37 -15.50
N LYS A 234 1.05 -8.37 -15.07
CA LYS A 234 1.95 -8.53 -13.93
C LYS A 234 1.22 -8.06 -12.67
N MET A 235 1.42 -8.76 -11.57
CA MET A 235 0.86 -8.42 -10.27
C MET A 235 1.94 -7.90 -9.35
N ILE A 236 1.70 -6.74 -8.73
CA ILE A 236 2.54 -6.21 -7.67
C ILE A 236 1.72 -6.22 -6.38
N TRP A 237 2.21 -6.87 -5.34
CA TRP A 237 1.58 -6.87 -4.03
C TRP A 237 1.96 -5.61 -3.23
N LEU A 238 1.25 -5.32 -2.15
CA LEU A 238 1.52 -4.18 -1.27
C LEU A 238 2.98 -4.14 -0.78
N ASP A 239 3.47 -5.28 -0.28
CA ASP A 239 4.73 -5.35 0.45
C ASP A 239 5.56 -6.59 0.12
N THR A 240 6.86 -6.36 -0.13
CA THR A 240 7.87 -7.39 -0.41
C THR A 240 8.08 -8.36 0.75
N GLY A 241 8.08 -7.87 2.00
CA GLY A 241 8.23 -8.72 3.18
C GLY A 241 7.07 -9.69 3.33
N MET A 242 5.84 -9.21 3.11
CA MET A 242 4.64 -10.06 3.09
C MET A 242 4.67 -11.10 1.96
N VAL A 243 5.10 -10.71 0.74
CA VAL A 243 5.31 -11.65 -0.37
C VAL A 243 6.31 -12.74 0.02
N ASN A 244 7.42 -12.34 0.63
CA ASN A 244 8.45 -13.27 1.08
C ASN A 244 7.91 -14.25 2.14
N PHE A 245 7.18 -13.72 3.12
CA PHE A 245 6.51 -14.50 4.17
C PHE A 245 5.51 -15.51 3.58
N SER A 246 4.62 -15.09 2.67
CA SER A 246 3.60 -15.97 2.06
C SER A 246 4.18 -17.10 1.22
N ASN A 247 5.35 -16.89 0.62
CA ASN A 247 6.05 -17.92 -0.15
C ASN A 247 6.96 -18.81 0.72
N LYS A 248 6.99 -18.59 2.05
CA LYS A 248 7.91 -19.24 3.00
C LYS A 248 9.37 -19.12 2.56
N MET A 249 9.70 -18.06 1.82
CA MET A 249 11.03 -17.82 1.31
C MET A 249 11.88 -17.23 2.44
N GLN A 250 12.90 -17.97 2.87
CA GLN A 250 13.91 -17.52 3.85
C GLN A 250 15.14 -16.94 3.11
N ALA A 251 16.31 -16.94 3.75
CA ALA A 251 17.56 -16.25 3.37
C ALA A 251 18.13 -16.54 1.95
N ASP A 252 17.63 -17.54 1.22
CA ASP A 252 18.20 -18.04 -0.04
C ASP A 252 17.58 -17.45 -1.34
N PHE A 253 16.92 -16.29 -1.21
CA PHE A 253 16.17 -15.56 -2.25
C PHE A 253 16.95 -15.16 -3.53
N LEU A 254 18.28 -15.26 -3.56
CA LEU A 254 19.09 -14.85 -4.71
C LEU A 254 19.52 -16.02 -5.62
N GLN A 255 19.04 -17.23 -5.36
CA GLN A 255 19.31 -18.39 -6.20
C GLN A 255 18.04 -18.86 -6.95
N GLY A 256 18.18 -19.20 -8.23
CA GLY A 256 17.09 -19.79 -9.06
C GLY A 256 16.06 -18.82 -9.64
N GLU A 257 14.91 -19.37 -10.06
CA GLU A 257 13.84 -18.67 -10.80
C GLU A 257 13.09 -17.60 -9.98
N CYS A 258 13.08 -17.71 -8.64
CA CYS A 258 12.39 -16.79 -7.74
C CYS A 258 13.02 -15.38 -7.71
N ARG A 259 14.31 -15.24 -8.06
CA ARG A 259 15.03 -13.96 -8.03
C ARG A 259 14.39 -12.92 -8.95
N GLY A 260 13.96 -13.33 -10.15
CA GLY A 260 13.35 -12.43 -11.12
C GLY A 260 12.05 -11.82 -10.57
N ARG A 261 11.19 -12.65 -9.98
CA ARG A 261 9.88 -12.21 -9.46
C ARG A 261 10.01 -11.30 -8.24
N VAL A 262 10.87 -11.65 -7.28
CA VAL A 262 11.09 -10.80 -6.09
C VAL A 262 11.63 -9.43 -6.47
N MET A 263 12.56 -9.37 -7.44
CA MET A 263 13.11 -8.09 -7.89
C MET A 263 12.08 -7.27 -8.67
N GLU A 264 11.23 -7.93 -9.47
CA GLU A 264 10.08 -7.30 -10.15
C GLU A 264 9.06 -6.74 -9.15
N GLN A 265 8.74 -7.50 -8.11
CA GLN A 265 7.90 -7.06 -6.99
C GLN A 265 8.51 -5.85 -6.28
N PHE A 266 9.79 -5.91 -5.91
CA PHE A 266 10.51 -4.81 -5.26
C PHE A 266 10.51 -3.54 -6.13
N THR A 267 10.82 -3.69 -7.42
CA THR A 267 10.88 -2.57 -8.35
C THR A 267 9.50 -1.95 -8.53
N GLY A 268 8.47 -2.78 -8.75
CA GLY A 268 7.10 -2.32 -8.88
C GLY A 268 6.60 -1.61 -7.62
N GLN A 269 6.82 -2.18 -6.43
CA GLN A 269 6.47 -1.56 -5.15
C GLN A 269 7.16 -0.21 -5.00
N THR A 270 8.45 -0.12 -5.30
CA THR A 270 9.24 1.11 -5.17
C THR A 270 8.73 2.19 -6.12
N LEU A 271 8.38 1.85 -7.36
CA LEU A 271 7.81 2.79 -8.32
C LEU A 271 6.41 3.28 -7.91
N ILE A 272 5.60 2.41 -7.30
CA ILE A 272 4.28 2.78 -6.78
C ILE A 272 4.42 3.72 -5.58
N ALA A 273 5.26 3.36 -4.61
CA ALA A 273 5.46 4.12 -3.38
C ALA A 273 6.18 5.45 -3.59
N GLY A 274 7.18 5.48 -4.48
CA GLY A 274 7.91 6.71 -4.84
C GLY A 274 7.05 7.71 -5.62
N GLY A 275 5.88 7.27 -6.09
CA GLY A 275 5.02 7.99 -7.01
C GLY A 275 5.68 8.17 -8.37
N GLY A 276 4.87 8.16 -9.43
CA GLY A 276 5.23 8.95 -10.58
C GLY A 276 5.20 10.40 -10.14
N ARG A 277 6.32 10.93 -9.61
CA ARG A 277 6.53 12.37 -9.50
C ARG A 277 6.23 12.89 -10.89
N ARG A 278 5.07 13.54 -11.09
CA ARG A 278 4.94 14.44 -12.23
C ARG A 278 6.08 15.44 -12.02
N PRO A 279 7.02 15.58 -12.96
CA PRO A 279 7.85 16.76 -12.95
C PRO A 279 6.89 17.91 -13.26
N PHE A 280 6.44 18.59 -12.21
CA PHE A 280 6.02 19.97 -12.32
C PHE A 280 7.18 20.77 -11.77
N GLU A 281 8.13 21.05 -12.66
CA GLU A 281 8.84 22.33 -12.71
C GLU A 281 8.34 23.06 -13.97
#